data_AF-A0AAJ1HC61-F1
#
_entry.id   AF-A0AAJ1HC61-F1
#
_cell.length_a   1.000
_cell.length_b   1.000
_cell.length_c   1.000
_cell.angle_alpha   90.00
_cell.angle_beta   90.00
_cell.angle_gamma   90.00
#
_symmetry.space_group_name_H-M   'P 1'
#
loop_
_entity.id
_entity.type
_entity.pdbx_description
1 polymer ?
#
loop_
_entity_poly.entity_id
_entity_poly.type
_entity_poly.pdbx_seq_one_letter_code
_entity_poly.pdbx_strand_id
1 'polypeptide(L)' 'MQDRLPFSGFVANFDGKQIQNKEELFRFLEKNVGLPDANNWSSITDWLTDLSWIKAEEYNFILENYDSFL' A
#
# COMPACT_ATOMS: atom_id res chain seq x y z
N MET A 1 -5.72 25.08 20.82
CA MET A 1 -5.44 23.63 20.66
C MET A 1 -6.06 23.25 19.33
N GLN A 2 -5.26 22.81 18.37
CA GLN A 2 -5.74 22.51 17.02
C GLN A 2 -6.39 21.13 17.09
N ASP A 3 -7.72 21.09 17.06
CA ASP A 3 -8.47 19.84 16.98
C ASP A 3 -8.00 19.09 15.75
N ARG A 4 -7.25 18.00 15.96
CA ARG A 4 -6.87 17.10 14.88
C ARG A 4 -8.16 16.37 14.50
N LEU A 5 -8.79 16.81 13.41
CA LEU A 5 -9.82 16.04 12.75
C LEU A 5 -9.28 14.62 12.53
N PRO A 6 -10.10 13.57 12.75
CA PRO A 6 -9.68 12.22 12.40
C PRO A 6 -9.38 12.19 10.90
N PHE A 7 -8.19 11.69 10.55
CA PHE A 7 -7.76 11.55 9.17
C PHE A 7 -8.76 10.67 8.39
N SER A 8 -9.29 11.19 7.28
CA SER A 8 -10.28 10.55 6.40
C SER A 8 -9.68 9.95 5.13
N GLY A 9 -8.37 9.65 5.14
CA GLY A 9 -7.69 9.04 4.00
C GLY A 9 -7.33 7.58 4.20
N PHE A 10 -6.79 6.97 3.14
CA PHE A 10 -6.17 5.66 3.15
C PHE A 10 -4.67 5.81 3.38
N VAL A 11 -4.12 5.03 4.30
CA VAL A 11 -2.67 4.93 4.53
C VAL A 11 -2.25 3.47 4.44
N ALA A 12 -1.29 3.18 3.58
CA ALA A 12 -0.58 1.92 3.56
C ALA A 12 0.87 2.15 3.95
N ASN A 13 1.31 1.48 5.01
CA ASN A 13 2.69 1.53 5.47
C ASN A 13 3.44 0.26 5.08
N PHE A 14 4.47 0.40 4.26
CA PHE A 14 5.33 -0.66 3.79
C PHE A 14 6.59 -0.64 4.65
N ASP A 15 6.80 -1.67 5.46
CA ASP A 15 8.07 -1.86 6.15
C ASP A 15 9.02 -2.64 5.24
N GLY A 16 10.05 -1.96 4.73
CA GLY A 16 11.04 -2.55 3.84
C GLY A 16 11.65 -3.84 4.40
N LYS A 17 11.84 -3.94 5.72
CA LYS A 17 12.40 -5.13 6.38
C LYS A 17 11.54 -6.39 6.24
N GLN A 18 10.25 -6.23 5.94
CA GLN A 18 9.30 -7.33 5.77
C GLN A 18 9.05 -7.67 4.30
N ILE A 19 9.59 -6.87 3.38
CA ILE A 19 9.38 -6.99 1.93
C ILE A 19 10.76 -7.02 1.28
N GLN A 20 11.39 -8.20 1.25
CA GLN A 20 12.74 -8.47 0.73
C GLN A 20 12.71 -9.18 -0.64
N ASN A 21 11.52 -9.39 -1.20
CA ASN A 21 11.32 -9.99 -2.51
C ASN A 21 9.92 -9.69 -3.04
N LYS A 22 9.72 -9.99 -4.33
CA LYS A 22 8.45 -9.78 -5.02
C LYS A 22 7.31 -10.60 -4.41
N GLU A 23 7.56 -11.83 -3.96
CA GLU A 23 6.52 -12.68 -3.36
C GLU A 23 5.98 -12.10 -2.05
N GLU A 24 6.85 -11.50 -1.24
CA GLU A 24 6.49 -10.80 -0.01
C GLU A 24 5.71 -9.51 -0.31
N LEU A 25 6.13 -8.75 -1.32
CA LEU A 25 5.39 -7.56 -1.78
C LEU A 25 3.96 -7.95 -2.20
N PHE A 26 3.84 -9.01 -2.98
CA PHE A 26 2.56 -9.51 -3.50
C PHE A 26 1.63 -9.92 -2.37
N ARG A 27 2.12 -10.72 -1.42
CA ARG A 27 1.37 -11.10 -0.21
C ARG A 27 0.99 -9.90 0.65
N PHE A 28 1.88 -8.92 0.76
CA PHE A 28 1.61 -7.70 1.52
C PHE A 28 0.46 -6.91 0.91
N LEU A 29 0.46 -6.71 -0.42
CA LEU A 29 -0.59 -5.99 -1.14
C LEU A 29 -1.93 -6.72 -1.07
N GLU A 30 -1.94 -8.04 -1.24
CA GLU A 30 -3.15 -8.86 -1.10
C GLU A 30 -3.75 -8.74 0.30
N LYS A 31 -2.91 -8.86 1.35
CA LYS A 31 -3.39 -8.92 2.74
C LYS A 31 -3.74 -7.57 3.34
N ASN A 32 -2.90 -6.55 3.12
CA ASN A 32 -3.00 -5.27 3.81
C ASN A 32 -3.74 -4.21 3.00
N VAL A 33 -3.67 -4.31 1.67
CA VAL A 33 -4.30 -3.34 0.78
C VAL A 33 -5.55 -3.92 0.12
N GLY A 34 -5.74 -5.24 0.17
CA GLY A 34 -6.94 -5.92 -0.34
C GLY A 34 -6.93 -6.08 -1.86
N LEU A 35 -5.75 -6.07 -2.49
CA LEU A 35 -5.61 -6.23 -3.93
C LEU A 35 -5.88 -7.69 -4.34
N PRO A 36 -6.98 -8.00 -5.06
CA PRO A 36 -7.19 -9.34 -5.59
C PRO A 36 -6.12 -9.67 -6.63
N ASP A 37 -5.65 -10.92 -6.65
CA ASP A 37 -4.72 -11.45 -7.64
C ASP A 37 -3.44 -10.60 -7.79
N ALA A 38 -2.85 -10.19 -6.65
CA ALA A 38 -1.57 -9.49 -6.56
C ALA A 38 -0.36 -10.37 -6.98
N ASN A 39 -0.50 -11.27 -7.96
CA ASN A 39 0.50 -12.27 -8.33
C ASN A 39 1.40 -11.85 -9.51
N ASN A 40 1.23 -10.63 -10.03
CA ASN A 40 2.01 -10.11 -11.15
C ASN A 40 2.08 -8.57 -11.13
N TRP A 41 3.07 -8.01 -11.83
CA TRP A 41 3.31 -6.57 -11.90
C TRP A 41 2.22 -5.78 -12.64
N SER A 42 1.48 -6.41 -13.56
CA SER A 42 0.36 -5.76 -14.24
C SER A 42 -0.75 -5.46 -13.24
N SER A 43 -1.16 -6.43 -12.42
CA SER A 43 -2.18 -6.24 -11.38
C SER A 43 -1.82 -5.11 -10.41
N ILE A 44 -0.54 -4.99 -10.05
CA ILE A 44 -0.06 -3.90 -9.16
C ILE A 44 -0.11 -2.55 -9.87
N THR A 45 0.26 -2.50 -11.14
CA THR A 45 0.20 -1.27 -11.93
C THR A 45 -1.24 -0.82 -12.09
N ASP A 46 -2.13 -1.74 -12.48
CA ASP A 46 -3.57 -1.49 -12.62
C ASP A 46 -4.12 -0.94 -11.31
N TRP A 47 -3.77 -1.57 -10.19
CA TRP A 47 -4.11 -1.10 -8.86
C TRP A 47 -3.64 0.33 -8.54
N LEU A 48 -2.36 0.65 -8.80
CA LEU A 48 -1.82 1.99 -8.54
C LEU A 48 -2.45 3.06 -9.44
N THR A 49 -2.92 2.69 -10.62
CA THR A 49 -3.58 3.60 -11.57
C THR A 49 -5.08 3.75 -11.36
N ASP A 50 -5.72 2.78 -10.70
CA ASP A 50 -7.13 2.80 -10.36
C ASP A 50 -7.34 2.48 -8.87
N LEU A 51 -7.25 3.53 -8.05
CA LEU A 51 -7.53 3.48 -6.62
C LEU A 51 -9.01 3.72 -6.29
N SER A 52 -9.89 3.85 -7.30
CA SER A 52 -11.30 4.26 -7.11
C SER A 52 -12.12 3.32 -6.23
N TRP A 53 -11.66 2.08 -6.08
CA TRP A 53 -12.26 1.06 -5.23
C TRP A 53 -11.96 1.25 -3.74
N ILE A 54 -10.87 1.93 -3.40
CA ILE A 54 -10.55 2.35 -2.04
C ILE A 54 -11.34 3.63 -1.78
N LYS A 55 -12.38 3.57 -0.96
CA LYS A 55 -13.25 4.74 -0.67
C LYS A 55 -12.55 5.72 0.28
N ALA A 56 -11.59 6.49 -0.23
CA ALA A 56 -10.85 7.49 0.51
C ALA A 56 -10.70 8.80 -0.28
N GLU A 57 -10.60 9.91 0.44
CA GLU A 57 -10.39 11.25 -0.14
C GLU A 57 -8.91 11.54 -0.40
N GLU A 58 -8.02 10.89 0.35
CA GLU A 58 -6.57 11.01 0.24
C GLU A 58 -5.92 9.63 0.32
N TYR A 59 -4.80 9.45 -0.37
CA TYR A 59 -4.03 8.19 -0.39
C TYR A 59 -2.58 8.48 -0.03
N ASN A 60 -2.08 7.78 1.00
CA ASN A 60 -0.70 7.91 1.45
C ASN A 60 -0.05 6.52 1.44
N PHE A 61 1.01 6.38 0.65
CA PHE A 61 1.85 5.19 0.62
C PHE A 61 3.19 5.56 1.26
N ILE A 62 3.47 4.98 2.43
CA ILE A 62 4.68 5.28 3.20
C ILE A 62 5.57 4.06 3.12
N LEU A 63 6.79 4.22 2.63
CA LEU A 63 7.79 3.17 2.60
C LEU A 63 8.86 3.45 3.65
N GLU A 64 8.75 2.74 4.77
CA GLU A 64 9.74 2.74 5.85
C GLU A 64 10.88 1.77 5.55
N ASN A 65 12.06 2.05 6.11
CA ASN A 65 13.26 1.22 5.91
C ASN A 65 13.54 0.93 4.41
N TYR A 66 13.48 1.97 3.57
CA TYR A 66 13.65 1.86 2.12
C TYR A 66 14.93 1.12 1.71
N ASP A 67 16.04 1.34 2.41
CA ASP A 67 17.32 0.67 2.12
C ASP A 67 17.25 -0.86 2.30
N SER A 68 16.23 -1.35 3.01
CA SER A 68 15.94 -2.78 3.18
C SER A 68 14.82 -3.24 2.27
N PHE A 69 14.15 -2.38 1.51
CA PHE A 69 13.03 -2.78 0.68
C PHE A 69 13.51 -3.47 -0.61
N LEU A 70 12.99 -4.67 -0.83
CA LEU A 70 13.23 -5.60 -1.93
C LEU A 70 14.68 -6.12 -1.98
#